data_AF-E1R5K9-F1
#
_entry.id   AF-E1R5K9-F1
#
_cell.length_a   1.000
_cell.length_b   1.000
_cell.length_c   1.000
_cell.angle_alpha   90.00
_cell.angle_beta   90.00
_cell.angle_gamma   90.00
#
_symmetry.space_group_name_H-M   'P 1'
#
loop_
_entity.id
_entity.type
_entity.pdbx_description
1 polymer ?
#
loop_
_entity_poly.entity_id
_entity_poly.type
_entity_poly.pdbx_seq_one_letter_code
_entity_poly.pdbx_strand_id
1 'polypeptide(L)'
;MKRDDFVFSIGYQGDTALIDSRTARHYSKLSAAQLSEQGLFRAAFRMALYDDDRDSMKLVVDAYNRVSGAHLEGIDDMKRLLGVFSVPEGVTKVSRI
;
A
#
# COMPACT_ATOMS: atom_id res chain seq x y z
N MET A 1 -4.45 3.63 13.26
CA MET A 1 -5.19 2.87 12.23
C MET A 1 -4.69 1.43 12.22
N LYS A 2 -5.51 0.42 11.90
CA LYS A 2 -5.05 -0.97 11.73
C LYS A 2 -4.32 -1.15 10.40
N ARG A 3 -3.40 -2.11 10.31
CA ARG A 3 -2.65 -2.42 9.07
C ARG A 3 -3.55 -2.53 7.84
N ASP A 4 -4.56 -3.40 7.89
CA ASP A 4 -5.42 -3.67 6.73
C ASP A 4 -6.25 -2.42 6.32
N ASP A 5 -6.61 -1.56 7.28
CA ASP A 5 -7.27 -0.30 6.97
C ASP A 5 -6.32 0.64 6.21
N PHE A 6 -5.03 0.68 6.57
CA PHE A 6 -4.06 1.49 5.85
C PHE A 6 -3.81 0.96 4.43
N VAL A 7 -3.57 -0.35 4.31
CA VAL A 7 -3.26 -1.03 3.06
C VAL A 7 -4.33 -0.77 2.00
N PHE A 8 -5.61 -0.93 2.37
CA PHE A 8 -6.75 -0.83 1.46
C PHE A 8 -7.48 0.52 1.51
N SER A 9 -6.86 1.54 2.11
CA SER A 9 -7.41 2.90 2.09
C SER A 9 -7.41 3.50 0.68
N ILE A 10 -8.54 3.95 0.17
CA ILE A 10 -8.64 4.62 -1.14
C ILE A 10 -8.57 6.14 -1.02
N GLY A 11 -8.79 6.68 0.18
CA GLY A 11 -8.73 8.11 0.46
C GLY A 11 -9.05 8.43 1.91
N TYR A 12 -9.09 9.74 2.21
CA TYR A 12 -9.35 10.27 3.54
C TYR A 12 -10.38 11.41 3.46
N GLN A 13 -11.29 11.46 4.41
CA GLN A 13 -12.25 12.55 4.61
C GLN A 13 -12.14 13.03 6.05
N GLY A 14 -11.41 14.13 6.27
CA GLY A 14 -11.08 14.60 7.62
C GLY A 14 -10.32 13.54 8.42
N ASP A 15 -10.85 13.15 9.58
CA ASP A 15 -10.29 12.11 10.46
C ASP A 15 -10.69 10.68 10.07
N THR A 16 -11.35 10.50 8.92
CA THR A 16 -11.91 9.22 8.46
C THR A 16 -11.16 8.65 7.26
N ALA A 17 -10.66 7.42 7.37
CA ALA A 17 -10.17 6.66 6.22
C ALA A 17 -11.30 5.98 5.47
N LEU A 18 -11.29 6.08 4.14
CA LEU A 18 -12.20 5.38 3.25
C LEU A 18 -11.55 4.09 2.78
N ILE A 19 -12.15 2.94 3.05
CA ILE A 19 -11.57 1.62 2.77
C ILE A 19 -12.37 0.91 1.69
N ASP A 20 -11.69 0.41 0.66
CA ASP A 20 -12.30 -0.53 -0.28
C ASP A 20 -12.46 -1.88 0.41
N SER A 21 -13.68 -2.13 0.88
CA SER A 21 -13.99 -3.31 1.69
C SER A 21 -14.01 -4.59 0.86
N ARG A 22 -14.32 -4.49 -0.44
CA ARG A 22 -14.33 -5.62 -1.36
C ARG A 22 -12.92 -6.13 -1.59
N THR A 23 -12.00 -5.23 -1.94
CA THR A 23 -10.59 -5.55 -2.14
C THR A 23 -9.95 -6.04 -0.84
N ALA A 24 -10.23 -5.39 0.29
CA ALA A 24 -9.71 -5.81 1.59
C ALA A 24 -10.16 -7.23 1.97
N ARG A 25 -11.43 -7.60 1.73
CA ARG A 25 -11.92 -8.96 2.02
C ARG A 25 -11.25 -10.02 1.16
N HIS A 26 -10.96 -9.70 -0.10
CA HIS A 26 -10.38 -10.68 -1.02
C HIS A 26 -8.87 -10.88 -0.77
N TYR A 27 -8.15 -9.82 -0.39
CA TYR A 27 -6.69 -9.82 -0.39
C TYR A 27 -6.02 -9.59 0.98
N SER A 28 -6.77 -9.37 2.07
CA SER A 28 -6.20 -9.10 3.42
C SER A 28 -5.28 -10.19 3.97
N LYS A 29 -5.39 -11.42 3.47
CA LYS A 29 -4.55 -12.55 3.89
C LYS A 29 -3.25 -12.67 3.10
N LEU A 30 -3.07 -11.88 2.03
CA LEU A 30 -1.89 -11.93 1.19
C LEU A 30 -0.74 -11.13 1.79
N SER A 31 0.50 -11.57 1.52
CA SER A 31 1.71 -10.80 1.81
C SER A 31 1.95 -9.69 0.78
N ALA A 32 2.88 -8.77 1.07
CA ALA A 32 3.28 -7.72 0.11
C ALA A 32 3.78 -8.31 -1.23
N ALA A 33 4.51 -9.42 -1.19
CA ALA A 33 4.96 -10.12 -2.39
C ALA A 33 3.76 -10.66 -3.20
N GLN A 34 2.83 -11.37 -2.54
CA GLN A 34 1.64 -11.91 -3.20
C GLN A 34 0.73 -10.81 -3.74
N LEU A 35 0.57 -9.69 -3.03
CA LEU A 35 -0.16 -8.53 -3.52
C LEU A 35 0.49 -7.95 -4.79
N SER A 36 1.83 -7.91 -4.84
CA SER A 36 2.57 -7.43 -6.01
C SER A 36 2.37 -8.35 -7.22
N GLU A 37 2.31 -9.67 -7.01
CA GLU A 37 2.00 -10.64 -8.07
C GLU A 37 0.59 -10.46 -8.64
N GLN A 38 -0.37 -10.00 -7.82
CA GLN A 38 -1.71 -9.64 -8.27
C GLN A 38 -1.79 -8.24 -8.93
N GLY A 39 -0.67 -7.54 -9.07
CA GLY A 39 -0.63 -6.16 -9.58
C GLY A 39 -1.12 -5.10 -8.60
N LEU A 40 -1.37 -5.45 -7.33
CA LEU A 40 -1.82 -4.54 -6.28
C LEU A 40 -0.65 -3.80 -5.63
N PHE A 41 0.19 -3.14 -6.44
CA PHE A 41 1.45 -2.53 -6.01
C PHE A 41 1.28 -1.48 -4.90
N ARG A 42 0.20 -0.68 -4.95
CA ARG A 42 -0.08 0.31 -3.90
C ARG A 42 -0.37 -0.34 -2.54
N ALA A 43 -1.16 -1.42 -2.54
CA ALA A 43 -1.47 -2.18 -1.33
C ALA A 43 -0.22 -2.90 -0.80
N ALA A 44 0.53 -3.55 -1.69
CA ALA A 44 1.79 -4.20 -1.37
C ALA A 44 2.80 -3.24 -0.72
N PHE A 45 3.00 -2.08 -1.34
CA PHE A 45 3.95 -1.07 -0.84
C PHE A 45 3.50 -0.51 0.51
N ARG A 46 2.20 -0.23 0.69
CA ARG A 46 1.65 0.22 1.98
C ARG A 46 1.80 -0.82 3.08
N MET A 47 1.66 -2.10 2.76
CA MET A 47 1.85 -3.18 3.73
C MET A 47 3.30 -3.18 4.21
N ALA A 48 4.26 -3.21 3.29
CA ALA A 48 5.68 -3.13 3.61
C ALA A 48 6.03 -1.85 4.40
N LEU A 49 5.44 -0.71 4.02
CA LEU A 49 5.62 0.57 4.72
C LEU A 49 5.06 0.56 6.14
N TYR A 50 3.90 -0.07 6.36
CA TYR A 50 3.32 -0.19 7.70
C TYR A 50 4.19 -1.05 8.62
N ASP A 51 4.77 -2.12 8.07
CA ASP A 51 5.62 -3.06 8.79
C ASP A 51 7.09 -2.58 8.91
N ASP A 52 7.42 -1.39 8.38
CA ASP A 52 8.78 -0.84 8.26
C ASP A 52 9.79 -1.80 7.59
N ASP A 53 9.29 -2.67 6.70
CA ASP A 53 10.09 -3.67 6.00
C ASP A 53 10.65 -3.10 4.69
N ARG A 54 11.88 -2.59 4.76
CA ARG A 54 12.58 -2.00 3.61
C ARG A 54 12.91 -3.01 2.52
N ASP A 55 13.09 -4.28 2.86
CA ASP A 55 13.40 -5.33 1.87
C ASP A 55 12.14 -5.68 1.09
N SER A 56 11.00 -5.82 1.78
CA SER A 56 9.70 -5.93 1.11
C SER A 56 9.40 -4.71 0.25
N MET A 57 9.69 -3.48 0.70
CA MET A 57 9.50 -2.28 -0.15
C MET A 57 10.31 -2.37 -1.45
N LYS A 58 11.58 -2.76 -1.39
CA LYS A 58 12.42 -2.95 -2.60
C LYS A 58 11.85 -4.00 -3.54
N LEU A 59 11.40 -5.14 -3.00
CA LEU A 59 10.78 -6.20 -3.80
C LEU A 59 9.56 -5.69 -4.58
N VAL A 60 8.75 -4.80 -3.97
CA VAL A 60 7.61 -4.18 -4.66
C VAL A 60 8.08 -3.25 -5.78
N VAL A 61 9.15 -2.46 -5.57
CA VAL A 61 9.73 -1.59 -6.61
C VAL A 61 10.22 -2.42 -7.80
N ASP A 62 10.98 -3.48 -7.53
CA ASP A 62 11.52 -4.37 -8.56
C ASP A 62 10.39 -5.07 -9.34
N ALA A 63 9.35 -5.52 -8.63
CA ALA A 63 8.17 -6.12 -9.25
C ALA A 63 7.43 -5.10 -10.14
N TYR A 64 7.28 -3.85 -9.68
CA TYR A 64 6.65 -2.80 -10.44
C TYR A 64 7.43 -2.46 -11.71
N ASN A 65 8.75 -2.24 -11.61
CA ASN A 65 9.63 -1.97 -12.75
C ASN A 65 9.54 -3.10 -13.79
N ARG A 66 9.59 -4.35 -13.34
CA ARG A 66 9.48 -5.53 -14.22
C ARG A 66 8.15 -5.60 -14.96
N VAL A 67 7.03 -5.32 -14.30
CA VAL A 67 5.69 -5.47 -14.89
C VAL A 67 5.31 -4.27 -15.77
N SER A 68 5.68 -3.07 -15.36
CA SER A 68 5.30 -1.83 -16.07
C SER A 68 6.31 -1.38 -17.12
N GLY A 69 7.54 -1.88 -17.07
CA GLY A 69 8.66 -1.34 -17.86
C GLY A 69 9.19 0.00 -17.32
N ALA A 70 8.80 0.41 -16.12
CA ALA A 70 9.34 1.59 -15.45
C ALA A 70 10.79 1.37 -14.97
N HIS A 71 11.44 2.48 -14.64
CA HIS A 71 12.82 2.52 -14.15
C HIS A 71 12.90 3.35 -12.87
N LEU A 72 12.16 2.96 -11.83
CA LEU A 72 12.31 3.56 -10.49
C LEU A 72 13.68 3.18 -9.92
N GLU A 73 14.42 4.15 -9.39
CA GLU A 73 15.76 3.92 -8.82
C GLU A 73 15.70 3.33 -7.41
N GLY A 74 14.57 3.49 -6.72
CA GLY A 74 14.39 2.89 -5.40
C GLY A 74 13.09 3.26 -4.70
N ILE A 75 13.08 3.02 -3.38
CA ILE A 75 11.89 3.19 -2.51
C ILE A 75 11.34 4.62 -2.60
N ASP A 76 12.19 5.63 -2.59
CA ASP A 76 11.75 7.03 -2.57
C ASP A 76 11.00 7.45 -3.85
N ASP A 77 11.38 6.88 -5.00
CA ASP A 77 10.65 7.11 -6.26
C ASP A 77 9.27 6.46 -6.21
N MET A 78 9.18 5.25 -5.66
CA MET A 78 7.90 4.57 -5.45
C MET A 78 7.00 5.34 -4.46
N LYS A 79 7.58 5.92 -3.39
CA LYS A 79 6.83 6.80 -2.46
C LYS A 79 6.23 8.00 -3.19
N ARG A 80 7.01 8.67 -4.05
CA ARG A 80 6.56 9.80 -4.87
C ARG A 80 5.49 9.38 -5.86
N LEU A 81 5.70 8.27 -6.57
CA LEU A 81 4.77 7.73 -7.56
C LEU A 81 3.40 7.42 -6.94
N LEU A 82 3.39 6.78 -5.77
CA LEU A 82 2.16 6.36 -5.09
C LEU A 82 1.53 7.46 -4.22
N GLY A 83 2.27 8.54 -3.94
CA GLY A 83 1.91 9.55 -2.95
C GLY A 83 1.79 8.97 -1.53
N VAL A 84 2.65 8.03 -1.16
CA VAL A 84 2.61 7.33 0.15
C VAL A 84 3.99 7.42 0.79
N PHE A 85 4.12 8.26 1.81
CA PHE A 85 5.41 8.50 2.50
C PHE A 85 5.48 7.85 3.88
N SER A 86 4.36 7.80 4.59
CA SER A 86 4.21 7.25 5.93
C SER A 86 2.77 6.79 6.18
N VAL A 87 2.55 6.12 7.30
CA VAL A 87 1.19 5.86 7.82
C VAL A 87 0.63 7.18 8.37
N PRO A 88 -0.55 7.65 7.92
CA PRO A 88 -1.09 8.93 8.37
C PRO A 88 -1.38 8.96 9.87
N GLU A 89 -1.03 10.08 10.49
CA GLU A 89 -1.39 10.42 11.87
C GLU A 89 -2.76 11.11 11.92
N GLY A 90 -3.41 11.10 13.09
CA GLY A 90 -4.69 11.79 13.31
C GLY A 90 -5.93 11.13 12.70
N VAL A 91 -5.81 9.96 12.08
CA VAL A 91 -6.95 9.21 11.53
C VAL A 91 -7.55 8.31 12.61
N THR A 92 -8.75 8.68 13.07
CA THR A 92 -9.45 8.03 14.20
C THR A 92 -10.66 7.20 13.75
N LYS A 93 -11.18 7.44 12.54
CA LYS A 93 -12.37 6.77 12.01
C LYS A 93 -12.07 5.99 10.73
N VAL A 94 -12.89 4.99 10.47
CA VAL A 94 -12.82 4.14 9.28
C VAL A 94 -14.23 3.98 8.72
N SER A 95 -14.40 4.33 7.44
CA SER A 95 -15.61 4.06 6.67
C SER A 95 -15.30 3.01 5.60
N ARG A 96 -16.12 1.96 5.54
CA ARG A 96 -15.95 0.84 4.60
C ARG A 96 -16.96 0.98 3.48
N ILE A 97 -16.47 1.06 2.26
CA ILE A 97 -17.25 1.25 1.03
C ILE A 97 -17.16 -0.02 0.17
#